data_AF-A0A7G2TJT1-F1
#
_entry.id   AF-A0A7G2TJT1-F1
#
_cell.length_a   1.000
_cell.length_b   1.000
_cell.length_c   1.000
_cell.angle_alpha   90.00
_cell.angle_beta   90.00
_cell.angle_gamma   90.00
#
_symmetry.space_group_name_H-M   'P 1'
#
loop_
_entity.id
_entity.type
_entity.pdbx_description
1 polymer ?
#
loop_
_entity_poly.entity_id
_entity_poly.type
_entity_poly.pdbx_seq_one_letter_code
_entity_poly.pdbx_strand_id
1 'polypeptide(L)'
;MTTPDEDTSCLQKPPRHLAGKKAPKLFGIGAAWLRFATELELRRLAVLHVRIERKKRALADIRAERDVIARRCEKRMQRTRMN
;
A
#
# COMPACT_ATOMS: atom_id res chain seq x y z
N MET A 1 -1.81 15.03 52.11
CA MET A 1 -2.89 14.41 51.32
C MET A 1 -2.76 14.97 49.92
N THR A 2 -2.14 14.22 49.02
CA THR A 2 -1.76 14.69 47.68
C THR A 2 -2.36 13.70 46.69
N THR A 3 -3.31 14.16 45.87
CA THR A 3 -3.80 13.43 44.70
C THR A 3 -2.77 13.55 43.58
N PRO A 4 -2.51 12.49 42.80
CA PRO A 4 -1.97 12.64 41.47
C PRO A 4 -3.09 12.46 40.45
N ASP A 5 -3.44 13.57 39.81
CA ASP A 5 -3.99 13.60 38.46
C ASP A 5 -2.89 13.14 37.50
N GLU A 6 -3.08 11.99 36.85
CA GLU A 6 -2.26 11.55 35.71
C GLU A 6 -3.21 11.16 34.59
N ASP A 7 -3.74 12.18 33.93
CA ASP A 7 -4.27 12.11 32.58
C ASP A 7 -3.14 11.74 31.62
N THR A 8 -2.76 10.46 31.58
CA THR A 8 -2.00 9.92 30.44
C THR A 8 -2.98 9.78 29.28
N SER A 9 -3.32 10.91 28.67
CA SER A 9 -3.92 10.99 27.36
C SER A 9 -2.97 10.29 26.39
N CYS A 10 -3.30 9.03 26.08
CA CYS A 10 -2.62 8.22 25.10
C CYS A 10 -2.43 9.04 23.83
N LEU A 11 -1.20 9.49 23.61
CA LEU A 11 -0.74 10.11 22.37
C LEU A 11 -0.91 9.07 21.26
N GLN A 12 -2.11 9.01 20.70
CA GLN A 12 -2.43 8.22 19.53
C GLN A 12 -1.60 8.81 18.39
N LYS A 13 -0.48 8.16 18.08
CA LYS A 13 0.30 8.45 16.89
C LYS A 13 -0.67 8.41 15.70
N PRO A 14 -0.72 9.48 14.88
CA PRO A 14 -1.69 9.53 13.79
C PRO A 14 -1.49 8.33 12.86
N PRO A 15 -2.59 7.77 12.32
CA PRO A 15 -2.51 6.67 11.37
C PRO A 15 -1.55 6.99 10.22
N ARG A 16 -0.47 6.17 10.09
CA ARG A 16 0.63 6.33 9.12
C ARG A 16 0.21 6.28 7.63
N HIS A 17 -1.07 6.12 7.33
CA HIS A 17 -1.61 5.99 5.98
C HIS A 17 -2.06 7.32 5.35
N LEU A 18 -1.94 8.45 6.06
CA LEU A 18 -2.18 9.79 5.49
C LEU A 18 -0.94 10.40 4.81
N ALA A 19 0.18 9.66 4.76
CA ALA A 19 1.35 10.05 3.96
C ALA A 19 0.91 10.29 2.52
N GLY A 20 1.13 11.52 2.03
CA GLY A 20 0.51 12.10 0.84
C GLY A 20 0.30 11.10 -0.28
N LYS A 21 -0.95 10.98 -0.74
CA LYS A 21 -1.31 10.21 -1.93
C LYS A 21 -0.44 10.73 -3.07
N LYS A 22 0.66 10.02 -3.38
CA LYS A 22 1.45 10.28 -4.60
C LYS A 22 0.44 10.31 -5.74
N ALA A 23 0.35 11.46 -6.43
CA ALA A 23 -0.51 11.58 -7.59
C ALA A 23 -0.22 10.37 -8.50
N PRO A 24 -1.25 9.67 -8.98
CA PRO A 24 -1.02 8.52 -9.86
C PRO A 24 -0.14 9.00 -11.01
N LYS A 25 0.95 8.27 -11.27
CA LYS A 25 1.88 8.58 -12.36
C LYS A 25 1.06 8.69 -13.63
N LEU A 26 1.00 9.87 -14.22
CA LEU A 26 0.20 10.14 -15.40
C LEU A 26 0.68 9.20 -16.53
N PHE A 27 -0.23 8.42 -17.10
CA PHE A 27 0.10 7.43 -18.11
C PHE A 27 0.46 8.14 -19.42
N GLY A 28 1.53 7.67 -20.07
CA GLY A 28 1.86 8.07 -21.43
C GLY A 28 2.52 9.44 -21.62
N ILE A 29 2.77 10.28 -20.61
CA ILE A 29 3.43 11.59 -20.84
C ILE A 29 4.70 11.43 -21.68
N GLY A 30 4.75 12.13 -22.82
CA GLY A 30 5.88 12.10 -23.76
C GLY A 30 5.90 10.93 -24.74
N ALA A 31 4.90 10.05 -24.74
CA ALA A 31 4.88 8.90 -25.64
C ALA A 31 4.38 9.28 -27.03
N ALA A 32 5.15 8.93 -28.07
CA ALA A 32 4.82 9.28 -29.47
C ALA A 32 3.46 8.72 -29.93
N TRP A 33 3.03 7.57 -29.36
CA TRP A 33 1.77 6.93 -29.71
C TRP A 33 0.53 7.77 -29.32
N LEU A 34 0.65 8.70 -28.37
CA LEU A 34 -0.47 9.58 -27.96
C LEU A 34 -1.03 10.41 -29.13
N ARG A 35 -0.19 10.74 -30.11
CA ARG A 35 -0.61 11.51 -31.29
C ARG A 35 -1.61 10.76 -32.18
N PHE A 36 -1.68 9.44 -32.02
CA PHE A 36 -2.57 8.57 -32.80
C PHE A 36 -3.80 8.12 -32.02
N ALA A 37 -3.87 8.42 -30.71
CA ALA A 37 -4.97 8.00 -29.86
C ALA A 37 -6.13 9.00 -29.95
N THR A 38 -7.34 8.49 -30.10
CA THR A 38 -8.57 9.29 -30.00
C THR A 38 -8.84 9.68 -28.55
N GLU A 39 -9.64 10.74 -28.36
CA GLU A 39 -10.03 11.17 -27.01
C GLU A 39 -10.76 10.06 -26.23
N LEU A 40 -11.59 9.26 -26.91
CA LEU A 40 -12.30 8.13 -26.31
C LEU A 40 -11.33 7.06 -25.79
N GLU A 41 -10.31 6.73 -26.58
CA GLU A 41 -9.26 5.78 -26.18
C GLU A 41 -8.45 6.31 -25.01
N LEU A 42 -8.09 7.60 -25.01
CA LEU A 42 -7.37 8.23 -23.90
C LEU A 42 -8.17 8.20 -22.59
N ARG A 43 -9.48 8.52 -22.66
CA ARG A 43 -10.38 8.40 -21.50
C ARG A 43 -10.45 6.95 -21.01
N ARG A 44 -10.52 5.98 -21.92
CA ARG A 44 -10.55 4.56 -21.57
C ARG A 44 -9.25 4.11 -20.92
N LEU A 45 -8.10 4.52 -21.45
CA LEU A 45 -6.77 4.24 -20.92
C LEU A 45 -6.60 4.81 -19.51
N ALA A 46 -7.10 6.01 -19.24
CA ALA A 46 -7.08 6.61 -17.90
C ALA A 46 -7.81 5.74 -16.87
N VAL A 47 -9.03 5.31 -17.21
CA VAL A 47 -9.83 4.43 -16.35
C VAL A 47 -9.11 3.09 -16.12
N LEU A 48 -8.58 2.49 -17.18
CA LEU A 48 -7.86 1.22 -17.09
C LEU A 48 -6.61 1.34 -16.23
N HIS A 49 -5.83 2.42 -16.37
CA HIS A 49 -4.64 2.68 -15.57
C HIS A 49 -4.96 2.71 -14.08
N VAL A 50 -6.00 3.47 -13.68
CA VAL A 50 -6.43 3.54 -12.28
C VAL A 50 -6.85 2.16 -11.76
N ARG A 51 -7.58 1.37 -12.56
CA ARG A 51 -7.99 0.00 -12.18
C ARG A 51 -6.79 -0.92 -12.00
N ILE A 52 -5.80 -0.84 -12.89
CA ILE A 52 -4.56 -1.62 -12.80
C ILE A 52 -3.81 -1.27 -11.50
N GLU A 53 -3.62 0.01 -11.21
CA GLU A 53 -2.91 0.44 -10.00
C GLU A 53 -3.63 0.01 -8.71
N ARG A 54 -4.97 0.04 -8.69
CA ARG A 54 -5.73 -0.53 -7.57
C ARG A 54 -5.49 -2.03 -7.40
N LYS A 55 -5.52 -2.81 -8.49
CA LYS A 55 -5.25 -4.25 -8.45
C LYS A 55 -3.82 -4.57 -8.02
N LYS A 56 -2.84 -3.79 -8.45
CA LYS A 56 -1.43 -3.95 -8.02
C LYS A 56 -1.29 -3.76 -6.51
N ARG A 57 -1.96 -2.75 -5.94
CA ARG A 57 -1.96 -2.53 -4.48
C ARG A 57 -2.58 -3.70 -3.73
N ALA A 58 -3.77 -4.13 -4.13
CA ALA A 58 -4.43 -5.29 -3.51
C ALA A 58 -3.56 -6.56 -3.60
N LEU A 59 -2.91 -6.80 -4.74
CA LEU A 59 -1.98 -7.92 -4.90
C LEU A 59 -0.75 -7.78 -4.00
N ALA A 60 -0.22 -6.57 -3.82
CA ALA A 60 0.92 -6.32 -2.93
C ALA A 60 0.55 -6.62 -1.47
N ASP A 61 -0.65 -6.24 -1.04
CA ASP A 61 -1.14 -6.50 0.32
C ASP A 61 -1.25 -8.02 0.57
N ILE A 62 -1.85 -8.76 -0.37
CA ILE A 62 -1.97 -10.23 -0.30
C ILE A 62 -0.58 -10.89 -0.25
N ARG A 63 0.37 -10.41 -1.07
CA ARG A 63 1.75 -10.92 -1.06
C ARG A 63 2.43 -10.66 0.28
N ALA A 64 2.26 -9.46 0.85
CA ALA A 64 2.84 -9.11 2.13
C ALA A 64 2.30 -10.01 3.26
N GLU A 65 1.00 -10.28 3.28
CA GLU A 65 0.38 -11.19 4.25
C GLU A 65 0.94 -12.61 4.13
N ARG A 66 0.99 -13.15 2.90
CA ARG A 66 1.60 -14.47 2.62
C ARG A 66 3.02 -14.54 3.18
N ASP A 67 3.84 -13.53 2.93
CA ASP A 67 5.24 -13.53 3.35
C ASP A 67 5.38 -13.46 4.87
N VAL A 68 4.47 -12.76 5.56
CA VAL A 68 4.41 -12.74 7.03
C VAL A 68 4.12 -14.14 7.56
N ILE A 69 3.15 -14.85 6.97
CA ILE A 69 2.81 -16.22 7.38
C ILE A 69 4.00 -17.16 7.14
N ALA A 70 4.61 -17.12 5.96
CA ALA A 70 5.77 -17.94 5.62
C ALA A 70 6.92 -17.74 6.62
N ARG A 71 7.31 -16.48 6.88
CA ARG A 71 8.35 -16.16 7.87
C ARG A 71 8.01 -16.65 9.28
N ARG A 72 6.75 -16.60 9.70
CA ARG A 72 6.33 -17.15 11.00
C ARG A 72 6.48 -18.67 11.03
N CYS A 73 6.14 -19.37 9.96
CA CYS A 73 6.32 -20.82 9.84
C CYS A 73 7.81 -21.20 9.88
N GLU A 74 8.65 -20.52 9.11
CA GLU A 74 10.11 -20.73 9.11
C GLU A 74 10.70 -20.51 10.52
N LYS A 75 10.32 -19.43 11.20
CA LYS A 75 10.78 -19.17 12.58
C LYS A 75 10.34 -20.26 13.57
N ARG A 76 9.11 -20.78 13.43
CA ARG A 76 8.64 -21.91 14.27
C ARG A 76 9.47 -23.16 14.00
N MET A 77 9.71 -23.48 12.73
CA MET A 77 10.55 -24.61 12.32
C MET A 77 11.97 -24.49 12.86
N GLN A 78 12.59 -23.30 12.76
CA GLN A 78 13.93 -23.04 13.28
C GLN A 78 13.99 -23.25 14.80
N ARG A 79 12.99 -22.77 15.55
CA ARG A 79 12.92 -23.00 17.00
C ARG A 79 12.81 -24.47 17.36
N THR A 80 11.98 -25.23 16.65
CA THR A 80 11.85 -26.68 16.86
C THR A 80 13.14 -27.44 16.54
N ARG A 81 14.00 -26.92 15.66
CA ARG A 81 15.31 -27.52 15.34
C ARG A 81 16.40 -27.19 16.35
N MET A 82 16.27 -26.09 17.09
CA MET A 82 17.27 -25.60 18.05
C MET A 82 17.01 -26.05 19.49
N ASN A 83 15.79 -26.48 19.79
CA ASN A 83 15.42 -27.19 21.03
C ASN A 83 15.54 -28.70 20.82
#